data_AF-W1YU92-F1
#
_entry.id   AF-W1YU92-F1
#
_cell.length_a   1.000
_cell.length_b   1.000
_cell.length_c   1.000
_cell.angle_alpha   90.00
_cell.angle_beta   90.00
_cell.angle_gamma   90.00
#
_symmetry.space_group_name_H-M   'P 1'
#
loop_
_entity.id
_entity.type
_entity.pdbx_description
1 polymer ?
#
loop_
_entity_poly.entity_id
_entity_poly.type
_entity_poly.pdbx_seq_one_letter_code
_entity_poly.pdbx_strand_id
1 'polypeptide(L)'
;IGVVAIARTLGKELRIVLSKETSAIDKMVTVLKENEFWTEHIITPEAAKAWVDANTLTIVCDTHRQEMVAAQEALEISERRIVIDHHRRAADFVENPLLTYLEPTASSTSELVTELVQ
;
A
#
# COMPACT_ATOMS: atom_id res chain seq x y z
N ILE A 1 7.54 1.38 0.22
CA ILE A 1 8.72 1.16 1.09
C ILE A 1 8.62 1.95 2.40
N GLY A 2 8.39 3.27 2.39
CA GLY A 2 8.30 4.06 3.64
C GLY A 2 7.28 3.52 4.66
N VAL A 3 6.06 3.18 4.23
CA VAL A 3 5.04 2.56 5.11
C VAL A 3 5.51 1.23 5.69
N VAL A 4 6.26 0.42 4.92
CA VAL A 4 6.86 -0.81 5.41
C VAL A 4 7.87 -0.50 6.52
N ALA A 5 8.69 0.54 6.38
CA ALA A 5 9.63 0.95 7.41
C ALA A 5 8.91 1.35 8.71
N ILE A 6 7.82 2.12 8.63
CA ILE A 6 6.98 2.47 9.79
C ILE A 6 6.47 1.20 10.49
N ALA A 7 5.82 0.31 9.75
CA ALA A 7 5.25 -0.91 10.30
C ALA A 7 6.31 -1.82 10.96
N ARG A 8 7.50 -1.92 10.36
CA ARG A 8 8.64 -2.66 10.94
C ARG A 8 9.12 -2.04 12.24
N THR A 9 9.30 -0.72 12.29
CA THR A 9 9.71 0.00 13.51
C THR A 9 8.70 -0.21 14.64
N LEU A 10 7.42 -0.33 14.32
CA LEU A 10 6.34 -0.64 15.25
C LEU A 10 6.20 -2.13 15.59
N GLY A 11 7.06 -3.00 15.05
CA GLY A 11 7.03 -4.45 15.28
C GLY A 11 5.77 -5.14 14.77
N LYS A 12 5.14 -4.63 13.71
CA LYS A 12 3.93 -5.21 13.12
C LYS A 12 4.27 -6.20 12.00
N GLU A 13 3.56 -7.32 11.99
CA GLU A 13 3.54 -8.20 10.81
C GLU A 13 2.90 -7.45 9.63
N LEU A 14 3.50 -7.58 8.45
CA LEU A 14 3.05 -6.87 7.25
C LEU A 14 3.25 -7.73 6.01
N ARG A 15 2.48 -7.42 4.98
CA ARG A 15 2.72 -7.87 3.61
C ARG A 15 2.55 -6.69 2.67
N ILE A 16 3.23 -6.69 1.53
CA ILE A 16 3.11 -5.66 0.50
C ILE A 16 2.72 -6.32 -0.82
N VAL A 17 1.73 -5.72 -1.49
CA VAL A 17 1.37 -6.08 -2.86
C VAL A 17 1.74 -4.91 -3.76
N LEU A 18 2.40 -5.22 -4.87
CA LEU A 18 2.77 -4.24 -5.90
C LEU A 18 1.73 -4.28 -7.02
N SER A 19 1.43 -3.12 -7.61
CA SER A 19 0.56 -3.04 -8.78
C SER A 19 1.19 -3.76 -9.98
N LYS A 20 0.36 -4.10 -10.98
CA LYS A 20 0.81 -4.81 -12.19
C LYS A 20 1.57 -3.90 -13.19
N GLU A 21 1.94 -2.68 -12.81
CA GLU A 21 2.78 -1.82 -13.67
C GLU A 21 4.23 -2.29 -13.62
N THR A 22 4.66 -2.97 -14.68
CA THR A 22 5.89 -3.76 -14.67
C THR A 22 7.13 -2.96 -15.11
N SER A 23 7.06 -2.16 -16.17
CA SER A 23 8.32 -1.71 -16.82
C SER A 23 9.18 -0.74 -16.00
N ALA A 24 8.58 0.09 -15.14
CA ALA A 24 9.32 1.14 -14.43
C ALA A 24 10.02 0.65 -13.15
N ILE A 25 9.48 -0.37 -12.47
CA ILE A 25 9.95 -0.79 -11.14
C ILE A 25 10.72 -2.11 -11.12
N ASP A 26 10.73 -2.87 -12.23
CA ASP A 26 11.33 -4.22 -12.28
C ASP A 26 12.78 -4.26 -11.78
N LYS A 27 13.62 -3.31 -12.19
CA LYS A 27 15.01 -3.22 -11.73
C LYS A 27 15.10 -3.01 -10.22
N MET A 28 14.27 -2.13 -9.67
CA MET A 28 14.24 -1.86 -8.24
C MET A 28 13.74 -3.09 -7.47
N VAL A 29 12.66 -3.73 -7.93
CA VAL A 29 12.13 -4.95 -7.30
C VAL A 29 13.15 -6.09 -7.33
N THR A 30 13.92 -6.21 -8.41
CA THR A 30 15.02 -7.18 -8.52
C THR A 30 16.05 -6.96 -7.42
N VAL A 31 16.52 -5.72 -7.24
CA VAL A 31 17.48 -5.37 -6.19
C VAL A 31 16.89 -5.59 -4.79
N LEU A 32 15.62 -5.24 -4.56
CA LEU A 32 14.97 -5.46 -3.26
C LEU A 32 14.96 -6.95 -2.90
N LYS A 33 14.66 -7.83 -3.87
CA LYS A 33 14.59 -9.28 -3.66
C LYS A 33 15.93 -9.97 -3.40
N GLU A 34 17.06 -9.27 -3.53
CA GLU A 34 18.36 -9.76 -3.05
C GLU A 34 18.39 -9.91 -1.52
N ASN A 35 17.47 -9.26 -0.81
CA ASN A 35 17.27 -9.43 0.62
C ASN A 35 16.04 -10.32 0.92
N GLU A 36 16.22 -11.34 1.76
CA GLU A 36 15.19 -12.32 2.12
C GLU A 36 13.91 -11.67 2.67
N PHE A 37 14.03 -10.56 3.40
CA PHE A 37 12.88 -9.83 3.94
C PHE A 37 11.90 -9.45 2.83
N TRP A 38 12.39 -8.86 1.73
CA TRP A 38 11.52 -8.40 0.65
C TRP A 38 10.93 -9.58 -0.14
N THR A 39 11.67 -10.67 -0.28
CA THR A 39 11.17 -11.90 -0.92
C THR A 39 10.02 -12.52 -0.13
N GLU A 40 10.06 -12.47 1.20
CA GLU A 40 8.99 -13.03 2.05
C GLU A 40 7.77 -12.09 2.20
N HIS A 41 7.99 -10.77 2.15
CA HIS A 41 6.95 -9.79 2.45
C HIS A 41 6.25 -9.24 1.20
N ILE A 42 6.90 -9.26 0.03
CA ILE A 42 6.25 -8.96 -1.25
C ILE A 42 5.48 -10.20 -1.71
N ILE A 43 4.15 -10.11 -1.69
CA ILE A 43 3.26 -11.23 -2.03
C ILE A 43 2.37 -10.91 -3.22
N THR A 44 1.80 -11.94 -3.83
CA THR A 44 0.84 -11.78 -4.94
C THR A 44 -0.52 -11.31 -4.42
N PRO A 45 -1.38 -10.72 -5.28
CA PRO A 45 -2.76 -10.38 -4.91
C PRO A 45 -3.54 -11.58 -4.35
N GLU A 46 -3.33 -12.78 -4.92
CA GLU A 46 -4.01 -14.01 -4.49
C GLU A 46 -3.54 -14.45 -3.10
N ALA A 47 -2.24 -14.36 -2.83
CA ALA A 47 -1.69 -14.63 -1.50
C ALA A 47 -2.19 -13.59 -0.47
N ALA A 48 -2.32 -12.32 -0.87
CA ALA A 48 -2.84 -11.27 0.00
C ALA A 48 -4.30 -11.52 0.37
N LYS A 49 -5.12 -11.94 -0.60
CA LYS A 49 -6.52 -12.33 -0.36
C LYS A 49 -6.63 -13.48 0.67
N ALA A 50 -5.72 -14.44 0.62
CA ALA A 50 -5.70 -15.56 1.57
C ALA A 50 -5.15 -15.18 2.96
N TRP A 51 -4.33 -14.12 3.05
CA TRP A 51 -3.69 -13.69 4.28
C TRP A 51 -4.51 -12.66 5.06
N VAL A 52 -5.21 -11.76 4.36
CA VAL A 52 -5.98 -10.67 4.96
C VAL A 52 -7.25 -11.18 5.66
N ASP A 53 -7.62 -10.51 6.75
CA ASP A 53 -8.91 -10.66 7.41
C ASP A 53 -9.58 -9.29 7.67
N ALA A 54 -10.78 -9.29 8.26
CA ALA A 54 -11.51 -8.07 8.57
C ALA A 54 -10.75 -7.12 9.53
N ASN A 55 -9.88 -7.66 10.40
CA ASN A 55 -9.13 -6.89 11.40
C ASN A 55 -7.78 -6.37 10.88
N THR A 56 -7.33 -6.85 9.73
CA THR A 56 -6.10 -6.45 9.07
C THR A 56 -6.19 -4.99 8.62
N LEU A 57 -5.19 -4.18 8.95
CA LEU A 57 -5.11 -2.79 8.50
C LEU A 57 -4.53 -2.73 7.08
N THR A 58 -5.37 -2.43 6.10
CA THR A 58 -4.93 -2.23 4.71
C THR A 58 -4.61 -0.76 4.47
N ILE A 59 -3.39 -0.47 4.04
CA ILE A 59 -2.94 0.89 3.69
C ILE A 59 -2.76 0.96 2.18
N VAL A 60 -3.62 1.73 1.52
CA VAL A 60 -3.53 2.03 0.09
C VAL A 60 -2.66 3.28 -0.08
N CYS A 61 -1.64 3.16 -0.93
CA CYS A 61 -0.71 4.26 -1.24
C CYS A 61 -0.85 4.65 -2.71
N ASP A 62 -0.76 5.94 -3.01
CA ASP A 62 -0.61 6.50 -4.36
C ASP A 62 -1.83 6.34 -5.28
N THR A 63 -2.93 5.85 -4.72
CA THR A 63 -4.23 5.88 -5.36
C THR A 63 -5.30 5.90 -4.29
N HIS A 64 -6.42 6.55 -4.61
CA HIS A 64 -7.65 6.47 -3.83
C HIS A 64 -8.74 5.69 -4.56
N ARG A 65 -8.51 5.27 -5.80
CA ARG A 65 -9.50 4.62 -6.67
C ARG A 65 -9.47 3.11 -6.44
N GLN A 66 -10.57 2.53 -5.95
CA GLN A 66 -10.64 1.13 -5.54
C GLN A 66 -10.22 0.15 -6.64
N GLU A 67 -10.65 0.41 -7.87
CA GLU A 67 -10.33 -0.39 -9.07
C GLU A 67 -8.84 -0.35 -9.48
N MET A 68 -8.09 0.64 -8.99
CA MET A 68 -6.65 0.77 -9.26
C MET A 68 -5.79 0.11 -8.17
N VAL A 69 -6.40 -0.42 -7.11
CA VAL A 69 -5.66 -1.05 -6.01
C VAL A 69 -5.11 -2.41 -6.44
N ALA A 70 -3.82 -2.63 -6.15
CA ALA A 70 -3.07 -3.80 -6.60
C ALA A 70 -3.70 -5.15 -6.24
N ALA A 71 -4.38 -5.22 -5.09
CA ALA A 71 -5.13 -6.39 -4.62
C ALA A 71 -6.54 -6.00 -4.18
N GLN A 72 -7.39 -5.62 -5.13
CA GLN A 72 -8.77 -5.22 -4.86
C GLN A 72 -9.56 -6.24 -4.02
N GLU A 73 -9.47 -7.53 -4.35
CA GLU A 73 -10.18 -8.57 -3.59
C GLU A 73 -9.71 -8.68 -2.13
N ALA A 74 -8.43 -8.38 -1.86
CA ALA A 74 -7.92 -8.34 -0.48
C ALA A 74 -8.40 -7.09 0.27
N LEU A 75 -8.46 -5.94 -0.43
CA LEU A 75 -9.01 -4.70 0.12
C LEU A 75 -10.47 -4.85 0.54
N GLU A 76 -11.27 -5.58 -0.24
CA GLU A 76 -12.69 -5.83 0.03
C GLU A 76 -12.92 -6.65 1.31
N ILE A 77 -11.99 -7.56 1.66
CA ILE A 77 -12.05 -8.37 2.89
C ILE A 77 -11.72 -7.55 4.13
N SER A 78 -10.75 -6.64 4.03
CA SER A 78 -10.31 -5.79 5.15
C SER A 78 -11.35 -4.70 5.42
N GLU A 79 -11.81 -4.55 6.66
CA GLU A 79 -12.72 -3.48 7.08
C GLU A 79 -11.95 -2.23 7.58
N ARG A 80 -10.65 -2.38 7.81
CA ARG A 80 -9.79 -1.34 8.38
C ARG A 80 -8.87 -0.79 7.31
N ARG A 81 -9.26 0.32 6.69
CA ARG A 81 -8.59 0.87 5.51
C ARG A 81 -8.01 2.25 5.79
N ILE A 82 -6.82 2.51 5.28
CA ILE A 82 -6.20 3.84 5.24
C ILE A 82 -5.88 4.14 3.79
N VAL A 83 -6.08 5.39 3.37
CA VAL A 83 -5.67 5.89 2.06
C VAL A 83 -4.64 7.00 2.27
N ILE A 84 -3.48 6.89 1.62
CA ILE A 84 -2.45 7.93 1.54
C ILE A 84 -2.22 8.21 0.07
N ASP A 85 -2.57 9.41 -0.38
CA ASP A 85 -2.50 9.76 -1.80
C ASP A 85 -2.29 11.26 -1.99
N HIS A 86 -1.75 11.63 -3.15
CA HIS A 86 -1.49 13.02 -3.54
C HIS A 86 -2.24 13.42 -4.83
N HIS A 87 -3.10 12.54 -5.37
CA HIS A 87 -3.95 12.88 -6.50
C HIS A 87 -5.17 13.70 -6.06
N ARG A 88 -5.77 14.44 -7.00
CA ARG A 88 -7.06 15.10 -6.76
C ARG A 88 -8.16 14.04 -6.64
N ARG A 89 -9.10 14.27 -5.71
CA ARG A 89 -10.21 13.36 -5.45
C ARG A 89 -11.05 13.08 -6.72
N ALA A 90 -11.23 11.80 -7.04
CA ALA A 90 -12.15 11.29 -8.04
C ALA A 90 -13.52 10.92 -7.41
N ALA A 91 -14.49 10.59 -8.26
CA ALA A 91 -15.81 10.14 -7.83
C ALA A 91 -15.77 8.73 -7.20
N ASP A 92 -14.92 7.86 -7.75
CA ASP A 92 -14.62 6.54 -7.24
C ASP A 92 -13.52 6.61 -6.17
N PHE A 93 -13.80 5.99 -5.01
CA PHE A 93 -12.96 6.12 -3.83
C PHE A 93 -13.02 4.82 -3.00
N VAL A 94 -11.92 4.45 -2.33
CA VAL A 94 -11.89 3.31 -1.38
C VAL A 94 -12.96 3.47 -0.30
N GLU A 95 -13.85 2.51 -0.14
CA GLU A 95 -14.99 2.65 0.77
C GLU A 95 -14.59 2.68 2.26
N ASN A 96 -15.20 3.60 3.02
CA ASN A 96 -15.13 3.73 4.48
C ASN A 96 -13.71 3.65 5.08
N PRO A 97 -12.75 4.48 4.64
CA PRO A 97 -11.43 4.50 5.24
C PRO A 97 -11.50 5.03 6.68
N LEU A 98 -10.76 4.41 7.59
CA LEU A 98 -10.55 4.90 8.95
C LEU A 98 -9.80 6.24 8.95
N LEU A 99 -8.90 6.41 7.99
CA LEU A 99 -8.12 7.62 7.78
C LEU A 99 -7.86 7.84 6.30
N THR A 100 -8.00 9.09 5.87
CA THR A 100 -7.60 9.54 4.54
C THR A 100 -6.60 10.67 4.69
N TYR A 101 -5.38 10.45 4.19
CA TYR A 101 -4.39 11.50 4.02
C TYR A 101 -4.28 11.80 2.53
N LEU A 102 -5.01 12.84 2.08
CA LEU A 102 -5.10 13.22 0.67
C LEU A 102 -4.64 14.68 0.51
N GLU A 103 -3.45 14.87 -0.07
CA GLU A 103 -2.86 16.21 -0.24
C GLU A 103 -2.49 16.47 -1.70
N PRO A 104 -3.40 17.05 -2.51
CA PRO A 104 -3.20 17.27 -3.94
C PRO A 104 -2.06 18.20 -4.33
N THR A 105 -1.51 18.94 -3.35
CA THR A 105 -0.40 19.86 -3.54
C THR A 105 0.96 19.22 -3.26
N ALA A 106 1.00 18.01 -2.68
CA ALA A 106 2.23 17.29 -2.44
C ALA A 106 2.81 16.75 -3.75
N SER A 107 4.14 16.67 -3.81
CA SER A 107 4.87 16.20 -4.98
C SER A 107 4.67 14.71 -5.25
N SER A 108 4.48 13.92 -4.19
CA SER A 108 4.30 12.47 -4.28
C SER A 108 3.77 11.88 -2.98
N THR A 109 3.18 10.68 -3.06
CA THR A 109 2.87 9.89 -1.86
C THR A 109 4.13 9.56 -1.03
N SER A 110 5.30 9.47 -1.65
CA SER A 110 6.56 9.25 -0.93
C SER A 110 6.95 10.44 -0.05
N GLU A 111 6.66 11.68 -0.46
CA GLU A 111 6.80 12.88 0.37
C GLU A 111 5.89 12.80 1.59
N LEU A 112 4.60 12.54 1.38
CA LEU A 112 3.61 12.41 2.46
C LEU A 112 4.00 11.33 3.47
N VAL A 113 4.45 10.17 2.99
CA VAL A 113 4.92 9.08 3.85
C VAL A 113 6.20 9.48 4.59
N THR A 114 7.08 10.26 3.99
CA THR A 114 8.31 10.73 4.65
C THR A 114 8.01 11.64 5.83
N GLU A 115 7.00 12.50 5.73
CA GLU A 115 6.54 13.33 6.86
C GLU A 115 6.02 12.50 8.03
N LEU A 116 5.41 11.34 7.77
CA LEU A 116 4.93 10.41 8.80
C LEU A 116 6.05 9.60 9.48
N VAL A 117 7.22 9.49 8.86
CA VAL A 117 8.37 8.72 9.38
C VAL A 117 9.22 9.54 10.36
N GLN A 118 9.13 10.88 10.32
CA GLN A 118 9.91 11.78 11.18
C GLN A 118 9.69 11.52 12.67
#